data_AF-A0A8S3S3I0-F1
#
_entry.id   AF-A0A8S3S3I0-F1
#
_cell.length_a   1.000
_cell.length_b   1.000
_cell.length_c   1.000
_cell.angle_alpha   90.00
_cell.angle_beta   90.00
_cell.angle_gamma   90.00
#
_symmetry.space_group_name_H-M   'P 1'
#
loop_
_entity.id
_entity.type
_entity.pdbx_description
1 polymer ?
#
loop_
_entity_poly.entity_id
_entity_poly.type
_entity_poly.pdbx_seq_one_letter_code
_entity_poly.pdbx_strand_id
1 'polypeptide(L)'
;MITHNNDPEVRKEYNKIRNRVKSRVNKLKRVYEKNRLKKLKKTLKLSEAISSQKQTKKNKEGIGDLHIDPEDTKSDKTEDNSKKAKLLVDYFSSVFTKEPDGEVPSTNQVPVINEMSKQKIKEEVVLKHLSALKIDKSPGMDKLHTKLLKEIAESIAKPL
;
A
#
# COMPACT_ATOMS: atom_id res chain seq x y z
N MET A 1 -14.86 -51.07 -28.65
CA MET A 1 -13.45 -51.03 -28.20
C MET A 1 -13.28 -49.90 -27.20
N ILE A 2 -13.26 -50.22 -25.90
CA ILE A 2 -13.14 -49.24 -24.82
C ILE A 2 -11.68 -49.30 -24.35
N THR A 3 -10.84 -48.35 -24.79
CA THR A 3 -9.44 -48.30 -24.38
C THR A 3 -9.36 -47.90 -22.91
N HIS A 4 -8.78 -48.80 -22.11
CA HIS A 4 -8.44 -48.57 -20.71
C HIS A 4 -7.33 -47.50 -20.65
N ASN A 5 -7.70 -46.24 -20.44
CA ASN A 5 -6.74 -45.12 -20.47
C ASN A 5 -6.59 -44.47 -19.09
N ASN A 6 -6.35 -45.30 -18.07
CA ASN A 6 -6.05 -44.91 -16.68
C ASN A 6 -4.64 -45.33 -16.25
N ASP A 7 -3.72 -45.47 -17.20
CA ASP A 7 -2.31 -45.70 -16.87
C ASP A 7 -1.73 -44.45 -16.17
N PRO A 8 -1.21 -44.58 -14.94
CA PRO A 8 -0.62 -43.46 -14.19
C PRO A 8 0.56 -42.80 -14.92
N GLU A 9 1.32 -43.53 -15.74
CA GLU A 9 2.41 -42.98 -16.56
C GLU A 9 1.87 -42.06 -17.65
N VAL A 10 0.90 -42.55 -18.43
CA VAL A 10 0.24 -41.77 -19.51
C VAL A 10 -0.40 -40.50 -18.95
N ARG A 11 -1.02 -40.58 -17.77
CA ARG A 11 -1.60 -39.42 -17.07
C ARG A 11 -0.53 -38.42 -16.62
N LYS A 12 0.62 -38.89 -16.14
CA LYS A 12 1.75 -38.05 -15.72
C LYS A 12 2.37 -37.32 -16.91
N GLU A 13 2.53 -37.99 -18.05
CA GLU A 13 3.01 -37.38 -19.30
C GLU A 13 2.04 -36.34 -19.84
N TYR A 14 0.74 -36.67 -19.88
CA TYR A 14 -0.31 -35.73 -20.25
C TYR A 14 -0.28 -34.46 -19.38
N ASN A 15 -0.15 -34.62 -18.05
CA ASN A 15 -0.07 -33.49 -17.13
C ASN A 15 1.18 -32.63 -17.35
N LYS A 16 2.35 -33.24 -17.64
CA LYS A 16 3.57 -32.51 -17.99
C LYS A 16 3.37 -31.66 -19.25
N ILE A 17 2.81 -32.24 -20.30
CA ILE A 17 2.55 -31.55 -21.57
C ILE A 17 1.52 -30.44 -21.36
N ARG A 18 0.40 -30.73 -20.70
CA ARG A 18 -0.65 -29.75 -20.35
C ARG A 18 -0.07 -28.58 -19.56
N ASN A 19 0.76 -28.82 -18.57
CA ASN A 19 1.38 -27.77 -17.75
C ASN A 19 2.36 -26.92 -18.57
N ARG A 20 3.15 -27.53 -19.47
CA ARG A 20 4.03 -26.82 -20.41
C ARG A 20 3.21 -25.93 -21.35
N VAL A 21 2.14 -26.43 -21.94
CA VAL A 21 1.24 -25.67 -22.83
C VAL A 21 0.57 -24.54 -22.06
N LYS A 22 -0.01 -24.82 -20.88
CA LYS A 22 -0.65 -23.81 -20.01
C LYS A 22 0.34 -22.72 -19.61
N SER A 23 1.57 -23.10 -19.25
CA SER A 23 2.63 -22.15 -18.92
C SER A 23 2.98 -21.27 -20.13
N ARG A 24 3.10 -21.86 -21.32
CA ARG A 24 3.38 -21.13 -22.56
C ARG A 24 2.23 -20.18 -22.91
N VAL A 25 0.99 -20.62 -22.84
CA VAL A 25 -0.21 -19.79 -23.06
C VAL A 25 -0.24 -18.62 -22.07
N ASN A 26 0.01 -18.87 -20.78
CA ASN A 26 0.07 -17.82 -19.78
C ASN A 26 1.20 -16.82 -20.04
N LYS A 27 2.37 -17.30 -20.48
CA LYS A 27 3.49 -16.44 -20.88
C LYS A 27 3.12 -15.56 -22.08
N LEU A 28 2.50 -16.15 -23.11
CA LEU A 28 2.05 -15.43 -24.30
C LEU A 28 0.96 -14.40 -23.96
N LYS A 29 -0.03 -14.76 -23.13
CA LYS A 29 -1.04 -13.81 -22.61
C LYS A 29 -0.39 -12.64 -21.89
N ARG A 30 0.59 -12.89 -21.00
CA ARG A 30 1.33 -11.83 -20.30
C ARG A 30 2.10 -10.92 -21.26
N VAL A 31 2.76 -11.49 -22.28
CA VAL A 31 3.50 -10.72 -23.29
C VAL A 31 2.56 -9.88 -24.14
N TYR A 32 1.43 -10.46 -24.59
CA TYR A 32 0.39 -9.76 -25.32
C TYR A 32 -0.16 -8.57 -24.52
N GLU A 33 -0.57 -8.79 -23.28
CA GLU A 33 -1.03 -7.74 -22.37
C GLU A 33 0.04 -6.67 -22.13
N LYS A 34 1.31 -7.06 -21.96
CA LYS A 34 2.43 -6.13 -21.80
C LYS A 34 2.62 -5.27 -23.06
N ASN A 35 2.50 -5.85 -24.24
CA ASN A 35 2.63 -5.12 -25.51
C ASN A 35 1.42 -4.22 -25.78
N ARG A 36 0.20 -4.68 -25.47
CA ARG A 36 -1.02 -3.88 -25.49
C ARG A 36 -0.90 -2.68 -24.56
N LEU A 37 -0.39 -2.89 -23.34
CA LEU A 37 -0.13 -1.82 -22.38
C LEU A 37 0.98 -0.86 -22.84
N LYS A 38 2.06 -1.34 -23.48
CA LYS A 38 3.08 -0.46 -24.06
C LYS A 38 2.51 0.46 -25.15
N LYS A 39 1.59 -0.05 -25.98
CA LYS A 39 0.87 0.75 -26.98
C LYS A 39 -0.07 1.76 -26.30
N LEU A 40 -0.78 1.35 -25.25
CA LEU A 40 -1.67 2.22 -24.46
C LEU A 40 -0.94 3.21 -23.55
N LYS A 41 0.31 2.96 -23.12
CA LYS A 41 1.10 3.95 -22.37
C LYS A 41 1.43 5.18 -23.20
N LYS A 42 1.34 5.09 -24.53
CA LYS A 42 1.35 6.25 -25.43
C LYS A 42 0.03 7.04 -25.38
N THR A 43 -1.05 6.43 -24.88
CA THR A 43 -2.38 7.02 -24.66
C THR A 43 -2.72 6.94 -23.16
N LEU A 44 -2.06 7.78 -22.36
CA LEU A 44 -2.02 7.84 -20.88
C LEU A 44 -3.23 7.26 -20.10
N LYS A 45 -4.48 7.54 -20.51
CA LYS A 45 -5.71 7.27 -19.76
C LYS A 45 -6.04 5.80 -19.46
N LEU A 46 -5.77 4.84 -20.35
CA LEU A 46 -6.16 3.43 -20.11
C LEU A 46 -5.13 2.64 -19.29
N SER A 47 -3.88 3.10 -19.28
CA SER A 47 -2.77 2.41 -18.63
C SER A 47 -2.80 2.50 -17.09
N GLU A 48 -3.39 3.57 -16.56
CA GLU A 48 -3.59 3.81 -15.13
C GLU A 48 -4.77 3.01 -14.58
N ALA A 49 -5.87 2.89 -15.33
CA ALA A 49 -7.02 2.06 -14.98
C ALA A 49 -6.66 0.56 -14.87
N ILE A 50 -5.79 0.06 -15.76
CA ILE A 50 -5.34 -1.34 -15.73
C ILE A 50 -4.27 -1.57 -14.65
N SER A 51 -3.48 -0.55 -14.29
CA SER A 51 -2.46 -0.67 -13.24
C SER A 51 -3.07 -0.62 -11.84
N SER A 52 -4.07 0.24 -11.62
CA SER A 52 -4.88 0.25 -10.39
C SER A 52 -5.66 -1.06 -10.21
N GLN A 53 -6.22 -1.64 -11.29
CA GLN A 53 -6.82 -2.98 -11.26
C GLN A 53 -5.84 -4.12 -10.94
N LYS A 54 -4.52 -3.93 -11.07
CA LYS A 54 -3.50 -4.94 -10.68
C LYS A 54 -2.96 -4.73 -9.27
N GLN A 55 -3.16 -3.55 -8.67
CA GLN A 55 -2.88 -3.30 -7.25
C GLN A 55 -3.97 -3.88 -6.34
N THR A 56 -5.11 -4.32 -6.87
CA THR A 56 -6.11 -5.13 -6.16
C THR A 56 -5.67 -6.58 -5.93
N LYS A 57 -4.38 -6.91 -6.08
CA LYS A 57 -3.83 -8.06 -5.36
C LYS A 57 -3.94 -7.72 -3.89
N LYS A 58 -5.07 -8.12 -3.31
CA LYS A 58 -5.43 -8.01 -1.91
C LYS A 58 -4.18 -8.22 -1.06
N ASN A 59 -3.57 -7.13 -0.60
CA ASN A 59 -2.88 -7.22 0.67
C ASN A 59 -3.96 -7.77 1.61
N LYS A 60 -3.71 -8.88 2.29
CA LYS A 60 -4.66 -9.35 3.30
C LYS A 60 -4.75 -8.20 4.31
N GLU A 61 -5.82 -7.43 4.23
CA GLU A 61 -6.13 -6.39 5.19
C GLU A 61 -6.34 -7.13 6.52
N GLY A 62 -5.38 -7.02 7.44
CA GLY A 62 -5.47 -7.67 8.74
C GLY A 62 -4.13 -8.18 9.27
N ILE A 63 -4.07 -8.30 10.60
CA ILE A 63 -2.97 -8.94 11.31
C ILE A 63 -3.09 -10.46 11.06
N GLY A 64 -1.95 -11.12 10.80
CA GLY A 64 -1.89 -12.57 10.69
C GLY A 64 -2.39 -13.27 11.96
N ASP A 65 -2.63 -14.58 11.87
CA ASP A 65 -3.16 -15.31 13.02
C ASP A 65 -2.11 -15.39 14.14
N LEU A 66 -2.53 -15.00 15.34
CA LEU A 66 -1.67 -14.91 16.52
C LEU A 66 -1.78 -16.19 17.32
N HIS A 67 -0.67 -16.63 17.91
CA HIS A 67 -0.69 -17.70 18.91
C HIS A 67 -1.48 -17.21 20.13
N ILE A 68 -2.35 -18.08 20.66
CA ILE A 68 -3.11 -17.80 21.89
C ILE A 68 -2.15 -17.61 23.06
N ASP A 69 -1.10 -18.42 23.12
CA ASP A 69 -0.05 -18.27 24.12
C ASP A 69 1.18 -17.62 23.46
N PRO A 70 1.60 -16.41 23.91
CA PRO A 70 2.71 -15.69 23.28
C PRO A 70 4.06 -16.40 23.44
N GLU A 71 4.20 -17.28 24.45
CA GLU A 71 5.44 -18.01 24.74
C GLU A 71 5.51 -19.38 24.06
N ASP A 72 4.37 -19.98 23.66
CA ASP A 72 4.34 -21.28 23.02
C ASP A 72 4.04 -21.18 21.52
N THR A 73 5.08 -21.39 20.70
CA THR A 73 4.97 -21.41 19.23
C THR A 73 4.21 -22.61 18.68
N LYS A 74 3.81 -23.58 19.52
CA LYS A 74 2.93 -24.70 19.15
C LYS A 74 1.48 -24.49 19.57
N SER A 75 1.15 -23.40 20.27
CA SER A 75 -0.22 -23.13 20.69
C SER A 75 -1.13 -22.94 19.47
N ASP A 76 -2.42 -23.21 19.68
CA ASP A 76 -3.46 -22.87 18.69
C ASP A 76 -3.41 -21.38 18.35
N LYS A 77 -3.79 -21.07 17.10
CA LYS A 77 -3.83 -19.70 16.59
C LYS A 77 -5.25 -19.16 16.59
N THR A 78 -5.40 -17.87 16.90
CA THR A 78 -6.68 -17.18 16.81
C THR A 78 -6.82 -16.44 15.49
N GLU A 79 -7.92 -16.70 14.77
CA GLU A 79 -8.32 -15.98 13.55
C GLU A 79 -9.19 -14.75 13.87
N ASP A 80 -9.88 -14.76 15.01
CA ASP A 80 -10.82 -13.72 15.44
C ASP A 80 -10.13 -12.40 15.83
N ASN A 81 -10.53 -11.31 15.19
CA ASN A 81 -9.99 -9.96 15.39
C ASN A 81 -10.18 -9.45 16.83
N SER A 82 -11.29 -9.78 17.49
CA SER A 82 -11.53 -9.34 18.88
C SER A 82 -10.54 -10.00 19.84
N LYS A 83 -10.28 -11.29 19.65
CA LYS A 83 -9.28 -12.04 20.43
C LYS A 83 -7.85 -11.57 20.15
N LYS A 84 -7.52 -11.30 18.88
CA LYS A 84 -6.23 -10.71 18.50
C LYS A 84 -5.98 -9.38 19.22
N ALA A 85 -6.99 -8.51 19.26
CA ALA A 85 -6.87 -7.22 19.95
C ALA A 85 -6.61 -7.40 21.45
N LYS A 86 -7.33 -8.32 22.12
CA LYS A 86 -7.13 -8.61 23.55
C LYS A 86 -5.72 -9.13 23.84
N LEU A 87 -5.25 -10.12 23.08
CA LEU A 87 -3.89 -10.67 23.23
C LEU A 87 -2.81 -9.59 23.09
N LEU A 88 -2.97 -8.68 22.13
CA LEU A 88 -2.04 -7.57 21.96
C LEU A 88 -2.10 -6.61 23.15
N VAL A 89 -3.29 -6.26 23.62
CA VAL A 89 -3.47 -5.40 24.81
C VAL A 89 -2.80 -6.02 26.03
N ASP A 90 -3.00 -7.32 26.27
CA ASP A 90 -2.43 -8.03 27.42
C ASP A 90 -0.90 -8.10 27.34
N TYR A 91 -0.36 -8.44 26.16
CA TYR A 91 1.08 -8.48 25.94
C TYR A 91 1.73 -7.10 26.11
N PHE A 92 1.15 -6.06 25.50
CA PHE A 92 1.69 -4.71 25.64
C PHE A 92 1.61 -4.24 27.09
N SER A 93 0.49 -4.47 27.77
CA SER A 93 0.33 -4.12 29.19
C SER A 93 1.36 -4.81 30.09
N SER A 94 1.80 -6.02 29.74
CA SER A 94 2.85 -6.76 30.46
C SER A 94 4.23 -6.12 30.33
N VAL A 95 4.57 -5.60 29.15
CA VAL A 95 5.87 -4.94 28.92
C VAL A 95 5.90 -3.46 29.32
N PHE A 96 4.74 -2.87 29.64
CA PHE A 96 4.68 -1.51 30.17
C PHE A 96 5.29 -1.46 31.57
N THR A 97 6.21 -0.53 31.76
CA THR A 97 6.78 -0.22 33.08
C THR A 97 5.68 0.32 33.99
N LYS A 98 5.48 -0.32 35.15
CA LYS A 98 4.65 0.22 36.22
C LYS A 98 5.43 1.35 36.90
N GLU A 99 5.13 2.58 36.50
CA GLU A 99 5.69 3.75 37.17
C GLU A 99 5.15 3.81 38.62
N PRO A 100 5.97 4.18 39.60
CA PRO A 100 5.50 4.35 40.98
C PRO A 100 4.49 5.51 41.05
N ASP A 101 3.46 5.34 41.88
CA ASP A 101 2.54 6.44 42.22
C ASP A 101 3.35 7.54 42.93
N GLY A 102 3.65 8.62 42.22
CA GLY A 102 4.51 9.70 42.69
C GLY A 102 4.30 10.99 41.89
N GLU A 103 4.91 12.07 42.36
CA GLU A 103 4.88 13.36 41.65
C GLU A 103 5.58 13.21 40.30
N VAL A 104 4.87 13.56 39.22
CA VAL A 104 5.43 13.64 37.87
C VAL A 104 6.64 14.58 37.94
N PRO A 105 7.83 14.18 37.43
CA PRO A 105 9.01 15.03 37.50
C PRO A 105 8.71 16.37 36.83
N SER A 106 8.88 17.46 37.58
CA SER A 106 8.73 18.81 37.06
C SER A 106 9.75 19.01 35.94
N THR A 107 9.27 19.08 34.70
CA THR A 107 10.12 19.44 33.57
C THR A 107 10.43 20.92 33.67
N ASN A 108 11.72 21.25 33.77
CA ASN A 108 12.14 22.64 33.67
C ASN A 108 11.76 23.14 32.27
N GLN A 109 10.96 24.19 32.21
CA GLN A 109 10.68 24.87 30.95
C GLN A 109 12.01 25.36 30.38
N VAL A 110 12.44 24.75 29.28
CA VAL A 110 13.63 25.21 28.57
C VAL A 110 13.28 26.59 28.00
N PRO A 111 14.06 27.65 28.28
CA PRO A 111 13.82 28.94 27.67
C PRO A 111 13.88 28.77 26.16
N VAL A 112 12.91 29.34 25.45
CA VAL A 112 12.90 29.34 23.98
C VAL A 112 14.06 30.21 23.52
N ILE A 113 15.21 29.59 23.24
CA ILE A 113 16.44 30.30 22.84
C ILE A 113 16.26 30.93 21.45
N ASN A 114 15.52 30.27 20.57
CA ASN A 114 15.22 30.76 19.23
C ASN A 114 13.70 30.74 19.01
N GLU A 115 13.08 31.90 19.01
CA GLU A 115 11.75 32.07 18.45
C GLU A 115 11.81 31.73 16.95
N MET A 116 10.86 30.93 16.47
CA MET A 116 10.77 30.59 15.06
C MET A 116 10.57 31.89 14.28
N SER A 117 11.55 32.26 13.45
CA SER A 117 11.45 33.46 12.64
C SER A 117 10.19 33.39 11.78
N LYS A 118 9.42 34.49 11.73
CA LYS A 118 8.23 34.58 10.88
C LYS A 118 8.64 34.32 9.43
N GLN A 119 8.46 33.08 8.97
CA GLN A 119 8.80 32.69 7.61
C GLN A 119 7.89 33.45 6.65
N LYS A 120 8.45 34.45 5.95
CA LYS A 120 7.76 35.16 4.89
C LYS A 120 7.79 34.31 3.63
N ILE A 121 6.71 33.57 3.38
CA ILE A 121 6.52 32.85 2.12
C ILE A 121 6.24 33.90 1.04
N LYS A 122 7.12 34.00 0.04
CA LYS A 122 6.95 34.90 -1.10
C LYS A 122 6.02 34.27 -2.13
N GLU A 123 5.15 35.08 -2.72
CA GLU A 123 4.22 34.69 -3.80
C GLU A 123 4.94 33.98 -4.96
N GLU A 124 6.10 34.51 -5.39
CA GLU A 124 6.92 33.93 -6.46
C GLU A 124 7.33 32.47 -6.18
N VAL A 125 7.62 32.14 -4.92
CA VAL A 125 8.03 30.79 -4.52
C VAL A 125 6.84 29.85 -4.62
N VAL A 126 5.64 30.31 -4.23
CA VAL A 126 4.40 29.54 -4.32
C VAL A 126 4.03 29.30 -5.78
N LEU A 127 4.06 30.33 -6.62
CA LEU A 127 3.81 30.21 -8.06
C LEU A 127 4.79 29.26 -8.74
N LYS A 128 6.08 29.34 -8.39
CA LYS A 128 7.09 28.41 -8.93
C LYS A 128 6.78 26.95 -8.58
N HIS A 129 6.35 26.68 -7.36
CA HIS A 129 6.00 25.31 -6.96
C HIS A 129 4.71 24.83 -7.63
N LEU A 130 3.67 25.67 -7.71
CA LEU A 130 2.39 25.34 -8.35
C LEU A 130 2.55 25.12 -9.86
N SER A 131 3.35 25.95 -10.54
CA SER A 131 3.64 25.82 -11.97
C SER A 131 4.49 24.58 -12.31
N ALA A 132 5.39 24.17 -11.40
CA ALA A 132 6.22 22.97 -11.55
C ALA A 132 5.44 21.65 -11.39
N LEU A 133 4.19 21.69 -10.91
CA LEU A 133 3.37 20.50 -10.76
C LEU A 133 3.12 19.81 -12.12
N LYS A 134 3.04 18.48 -12.15
CA LYS A 134 2.78 17.73 -13.40
C LYS A 134 1.27 17.54 -13.57
N ILE A 135 0.72 18.04 -14.68
CA ILE A 135 -0.73 18.02 -14.95
C ILE A 135 -1.27 16.59 -15.00
N ASP A 136 -0.46 15.64 -15.47
CA ASP A 136 -0.84 14.23 -15.61
C ASP A 136 -0.75 13.43 -14.30
N LYS A 137 -0.73 14.10 -13.13
CA LYS A 137 -0.71 13.44 -11.82
C LYS A 137 -2.12 13.25 -11.29
N SER A 138 -2.36 12.05 -10.78
CA SER A 138 -3.61 11.68 -10.13
C SER A 138 -3.89 12.55 -8.90
N PRO A 139 -5.16 12.89 -8.62
CA PRO A 139 -5.56 13.60 -7.40
C PRO A 139 -5.15 12.85 -6.13
N GLY A 140 -4.86 13.60 -5.07
CA GLY A 140 -4.59 13.05 -3.75
C GLY A 140 -5.87 12.62 -3.02
N MET A 141 -5.76 12.39 -1.71
CA MET A 141 -6.92 12.11 -0.84
C MET A 141 -7.91 13.28 -0.80
N ASP A 142 -7.42 14.49 -1.07
CA ASP A 142 -8.19 15.73 -1.23
C ASP A 142 -9.04 15.76 -2.52
N LYS A 143 -8.82 14.80 -3.44
CA LYS A 143 -9.45 14.73 -4.77
C LYS A 143 -9.23 15.97 -5.64
N LEU A 144 -8.25 16.81 -5.32
CA LEU A 144 -7.91 17.99 -6.12
C LEU A 144 -6.96 17.60 -7.25
N HIS A 145 -7.38 17.85 -8.48
CA HIS A 145 -6.56 17.56 -9.65
C HIS A 145 -5.49 18.65 -9.85
N THR A 146 -4.28 18.23 -10.19
CA THR A 146 -3.13 19.13 -10.42
C THR A 146 -3.41 20.22 -11.47
N LYS A 147 -4.25 19.92 -12.46
CA LYS A 147 -4.72 20.89 -13.47
C LYS A 147 -5.47 22.06 -12.84
N LEU A 148 -6.40 21.78 -11.93
CA LEU A 148 -7.18 22.80 -11.24
C LEU A 148 -6.28 23.69 -10.39
N LEU A 149 -5.34 23.09 -9.64
CA LEU A 149 -4.34 23.81 -8.84
C LEU A 149 -3.47 24.77 -9.65
N LYS A 150 -3.17 24.42 -10.92
CA LYS A 150 -2.47 25.34 -11.83
C LYS A 150 -3.35 26.48 -12.32
N GLU A 151 -4.60 26.20 -12.65
CA GLU A 151 -5.55 27.22 -13.12
C GLU A 151 -5.84 28.27 -12.05
N ILE A 152 -5.90 27.86 -10.77
CA ILE A 152 -6.14 28.77 -9.64
C ILE A 152 -4.86 29.24 -8.95
N ALA A 153 -3.68 28.95 -9.51
CA ALA A 153 -2.39 29.20 -8.86
C ALA A 153 -2.16 30.69 -8.54
N GLU A 154 -2.58 31.59 -9.43
CA GLU A 154 -2.48 33.04 -9.24
C GLU A 154 -3.38 33.57 -8.12
N SER A 155 -4.48 32.87 -7.82
CA SER A 155 -5.37 33.22 -6.72
C SER A 155 -4.83 32.70 -5.39
N ILE A 156 -4.33 31.46 -5.37
CA ILE A 156 -3.79 30.82 -4.16
C ILE A 156 -2.41 31.38 -3.75
N ALA A 157 -1.61 31.85 -4.70
CA ALA A 157 -0.27 32.35 -4.40
C ALA A 157 -0.27 33.68 -3.63
N LYS A 158 -1.39 34.41 -3.66
CA LYS A 158 -1.56 35.65 -2.91
C LYS A 158 -1.81 35.37 -1.43
N PRO A 159 -1.20 36.13 -0.51
CA PRO A 159 -1.47 35.99 0.92
C PRO A 159 -2.94 36.29 1.22
N LEU A 160 -3.51 35.51 2.16
CA LEU A 160 -4.90 35.64 2.63
C LEU A 160 -5.13 36.95 3.41
#